data_AF-A0A1F0PWK6-F1
#
_entry.id   AF-A0A1F0PWK6-F1
#
_cell.length_a   1.000
_cell.length_b   1.000
_cell.length_c   1.000
_cell.angle_alpha   90.00
_cell.angle_beta   90.00
_cell.angle_gamma   90.00
#
_symmetry.space_group_name_H-M   'P 1'
#
loop_
_entity.id
_entity.type
_entity.pdbx_description
1 polymer ?
#
loop_
_entity_poly.entity_id
_entity_poly.type
_entity_poly.pdbx_seq_one_letter_code
_entity_poly.pdbx_strand_id
1 'polypeptide(L)'
;MSASHSGTADSGLSPEHQDPNVVDNGLDIRMPSGTDDPLSDAEIQRYREEINRLDRVILDAIKRRTDISRTIGKTRMSSGGTRLVHTREIAILNEFRDELGEEGPAIASALLRLGRGKLG
;
A
#
# COMPACT_ATOMS: atom_id res chain seq x y z
N MET A 1 -34.00 -11.22 -45.25
CA MET A 1 -34.32 -12.02 -44.05
C MET A 1 -33.12 -12.90 -43.75
N SER A 2 -32.30 -12.53 -42.77
CA SER A 2 -31.41 -13.44 -42.05
C SER A 2 -31.10 -12.78 -40.71
N ALA A 3 -31.64 -13.38 -39.67
CA ALA A 3 -31.52 -12.94 -38.30
C ALA A 3 -30.46 -13.79 -37.58
N SER A 4 -29.86 -13.15 -36.58
CA SER A 4 -29.37 -13.77 -35.34
C SER A 4 -28.08 -14.60 -35.43
N HIS A 5 -26.96 -13.97 -35.05
CA HIS A 5 -25.98 -14.63 -34.20
C HIS A 5 -25.86 -13.84 -32.90
N SER A 6 -26.28 -14.49 -31.83
CA SER A 6 -26.21 -14.10 -30.43
C SER A 6 -24.75 -13.94 -30.00
N GLY A 7 -24.36 -12.71 -29.68
CA GLY A 7 -23.14 -12.44 -28.92
C GLY A 7 -23.37 -12.84 -27.47
N THR A 8 -22.80 -13.97 -27.05
CA THR A 8 -22.56 -14.29 -25.65
C THR A 8 -21.58 -13.25 -25.10
N ALA A 9 -22.06 -12.38 -24.21
CA ALA A 9 -21.19 -11.52 -23.43
C ALA A 9 -20.36 -12.40 -22.50
N ASP A 10 -19.13 -12.62 -22.91
CA ASP A 10 -18.05 -13.18 -22.11
C ASP A 10 -17.91 -12.33 -20.85
N SER A 11 -18.37 -12.85 -19.71
CA SER A 11 -18.22 -12.24 -18.38
C SER A 11 -16.78 -12.44 -17.88
N GLY A 12 -15.82 -11.98 -18.67
CA GLY A 12 -14.39 -12.07 -18.39
C GLY A 12 -13.98 -11.11 -17.29
N LEU A 13 -14.26 -11.44 -16.03
CA LEU A 13 -13.37 -10.99 -14.96
C LEU A 13 -12.06 -11.78 -15.09
N SER A 14 -11.04 -11.16 -15.65
CA SER A 14 -9.69 -11.73 -15.70
C SER A 14 -9.24 -12.16 -14.30
N PRO A 15 -8.73 -13.39 -14.11
CA PRO A 15 -8.34 -13.94 -12.81
C PRO A 15 -7.21 -13.16 -12.10
N GLU A 16 -6.57 -12.22 -12.79
CA GLU A 16 -5.53 -11.33 -12.25
C GLU A 16 -6.05 -10.32 -11.21
N HIS A 17 -7.36 -10.00 -11.22
CA HIS A 17 -7.96 -9.07 -10.24
C HIS A 17 -8.44 -9.76 -8.94
N GLN A 18 -8.09 -11.04 -8.72
CA GLN A 18 -8.44 -11.79 -7.50
C GLN A 18 -7.34 -11.76 -6.43
N ASP A 19 -6.17 -11.15 -6.68
CA ASP A 19 -5.15 -10.99 -5.65
C ASP A 19 -5.55 -9.86 -4.68
N PRO A 20 -5.78 -10.16 -3.39
CA PRO A 20 -6.15 -9.14 -2.41
C PRO A 20 -5.05 -8.09 -2.19
N ASN A 21 -3.82 -8.35 -2.65
CA ASN A 21 -2.66 -7.46 -2.52
C ASN A 21 -2.47 -6.49 -3.71
N VAL A 22 -3.31 -6.57 -4.75
CA VAL A 22 -3.24 -5.59 -5.85
C VAL A 22 -3.54 -4.20 -5.29
N VAL A 23 -2.66 -3.23 -5.50
CA VAL A 23 -2.86 -1.87 -4.99
C VAL A 23 -4.05 -1.21 -5.70
N ASP A 24 -4.08 -1.26 -7.03
CA ASP A 24 -5.18 -0.74 -7.85
C ASP A 24 -6.04 -1.89 -8.39
N ASN A 25 -7.26 -2.04 -7.87
CA ASN A 25 -8.20 -3.05 -8.34
C ASN A 25 -9.17 -2.54 -9.43
N GLY A 26 -8.91 -1.35 -10.00
CA GLY A 26 -9.74 -0.74 -11.02
C GLY A 26 -11.01 -0.06 -10.49
N LEU A 27 -11.10 0.22 -9.18
CA LEU A 27 -12.19 1.03 -8.65
C LEU A 27 -12.12 2.46 -9.18
N ASP A 28 -13.11 2.85 -9.98
CA ASP A 28 -13.23 4.23 -10.46
C ASP A 28 -13.61 5.18 -9.31
N ILE A 29 -12.70 6.09 -8.97
CA ILE A 29 -12.89 7.07 -7.90
C ILE A 29 -13.48 8.35 -8.50
N ARG A 30 -14.78 8.52 -8.29
CA ARG A 30 -15.48 9.77 -8.60
C ARG A 30 -15.13 10.85 -7.58
N MET A 31 -14.66 11.99 -8.08
CA MET A 31 -14.44 13.20 -7.29
C MET A 31 -15.69 14.09 -7.31
N PRO A 32 -16.30 14.38 -6.14
CA PRO A 32 -17.38 15.37 -6.03
C PRO A 32 -16.94 16.75 -6.51
N SER A 33 -17.73 17.42 -7.35
CA SER A 33 -17.38 18.74 -7.88
C SER A 33 -17.75 19.92 -6.95
N GLY A 34 -18.49 19.66 -5.86
CA GLY A 34 -18.93 20.71 -4.93
C GLY A 34 -20.05 20.24 -4.01
N THR A 35 -20.66 21.17 -3.27
CA THR A 35 -21.71 20.87 -2.29
C THR A 35 -22.99 20.30 -2.89
N ASP A 36 -23.25 20.60 -4.17
CA ASP A 36 -24.48 20.19 -4.88
C ASP A 36 -24.34 18.83 -5.59
N ASP A 37 -23.17 18.20 -5.51
CA ASP A 37 -22.87 16.88 -6.06
C ASP A 37 -22.23 15.97 -4.99
N PRO A 38 -22.97 15.64 -3.90
CA PRO A 38 -22.43 14.78 -2.86
C PRO A 38 -22.27 13.34 -3.37
N LEU A 39 -21.32 12.60 -2.78
CA LEU A 39 -21.31 11.14 -2.89
C LEU A 39 -22.59 10.59 -2.24
N SER A 40 -23.18 9.59 -2.88
CA SER A 40 -24.23 8.77 -2.27
C SER A 40 -23.68 7.89 -1.15
N ASP A 41 -24.54 7.48 -0.21
CA ASP A 41 -24.16 6.57 0.88
C ASP A 41 -23.55 5.26 0.35
N ALA A 42 -24.05 4.76 -0.78
CA ALA A 42 -23.54 3.55 -1.43
C ALA A 42 -22.13 3.74 -2.04
N GLU A 43 -21.80 4.93 -2.56
CA GLU A 43 -20.43 5.25 -2.99
C GLU A 43 -19.49 5.37 -1.79
N ILE A 44 -19.90 6.07 -0.74
CA ILE A 44 -19.11 6.23 0.48
C ILE A 44 -18.81 4.85 1.10
N GLN A 45 -19.81 3.97 1.17
CA GLN A 45 -19.64 2.63 1.72
C GLN A 45 -18.63 1.81 0.89
N ARG A 46 -18.72 1.87 -0.45
CA ARG A 46 -17.76 1.19 -1.34
C ARG A 46 -16.33 1.73 -1.18
N TYR A 47 -16.14 3.04 -1.08
CA TYR A 47 -14.80 3.61 -0.85
C TYR A 47 -14.23 3.24 0.52
N ARG A 48 -15.06 3.11 1.55
CA ARG A 48 -14.60 2.64 2.87
C ARG A 48 -14.17 1.18 2.85
N GLU A 49 -14.90 0.33 2.15
CA GLU A 49 -14.51 -1.07 1.93
C GLU A 49 -13.16 -1.17 1.21
N GLU A 50 -12.95 -0.29 0.23
CA GLU A 50 -11.68 -0.20 -0.47
C GLU A 50 -10.53 0.29 0.41
N ILE A 51 -10.76 1.30 1.26
CA ILE A 51 -9.78 1.74 2.26
C ILE A 51 -9.41 0.59 3.19
N ASN A 52 -10.40 -0.16 3.69
CA ASN A 52 -10.13 -1.30 4.57
C ASN A 52 -9.28 -2.38 3.89
N ARG A 53 -9.50 -2.60 2.58
CA ARG A 53 -8.69 -3.52 1.78
C ARG A 53 -7.25 -3.01 1.66
N LEU A 54 -7.07 -1.75 1.27
CA LEU A 54 -5.74 -1.12 1.16
C LEU A 54 -4.99 -1.13 2.49
N ASP A 55 -5.66 -0.87 3.61
CA ASP A 55 -5.08 -0.96 4.94
C ASP A 55 -4.56 -2.36 5.23
N ARG A 56 -5.26 -3.42 4.79
CA ARG A 56 -4.78 -4.79 4.92
C ARG A 56 -3.50 -5.03 4.14
N VAL A 57 -3.43 -4.52 2.90
CA VAL A 57 -2.23 -4.60 2.04
C VAL A 57 -1.06 -3.87 2.69
N ILE A 58 -1.28 -2.65 3.18
CA ILE A 58 -0.27 -1.86 3.90
C ILE A 58 0.25 -2.62 5.12
N LEU A 59 -0.65 -3.17 5.95
CA LEU A 59 -0.28 -3.93 7.14
C LEU A 59 0.58 -5.16 6.81
N ASP A 60 0.24 -5.90 5.76
CA ASP A 60 1.01 -7.08 5.37
C ASP A 60 2.37 -6.71 4.77
N ALA A 61 2.44 -5.65 3.98
CA ALA A 61 3.70 -5.09 3.48
C ALA A 61 4.61 -4.63 4.64
N ILE A 62 4.05 -3.94 5.64
CA ILE A 62 4.80 -3.46 6.81
C ILE A 62 5.35 -4.63 7.64
N LYS A 63 4.54 -5.67 7.89
CA LYS A 63 4.99 -6.89 8.59
C LYS A 63 6.15 -7.55 7.84
N ARG A 64 6.00 -7.75 6.53
CA ARG A 64 7.04 -8.36 5.70
C ARG A 64 8.33 -7.54 5.68
N ARG A 65 8.23 -6.22 5.50
CA ARG A 65 9.37 -5.28 5.55
C ARG A 65 10.08 -5.34 6.91
N THR A 66 9.32 -5.46 7.99
CA THR A 66 9.85 -5.55 9.35
C THR A 66 10.67 -6.81 9.55
N ASP A 67 10.18 -7.97 9.10
CA ASP A 67 10.89 -9.25 9.22
C ASP A 67 12.21 -9.25 8.43
N ILE A 68 12.19 -8.70 7.22
CA ILE A 68 13.39 -8.54 6.39
C ILE A 68 14.40 -7.61 7.09
N SER A 69 13.94 -6.46 7.59
CA SER A 69 14.80 -5.49 8.29
C SER A 69 15.47 -6.09 9.52
N ARG A 70 14.72 -6.86 10.32
CA ARG A 70 15.24 -7.59 11.49
C ARG A 70 16.29 -8.62 11.09
N THR A 71 16.05 -9.36 10.01
CA THR A 71 16.97 -10.39 9.51
C THR A 71 18.30 -9.78 9.04
N ILE A 72 18.24 -8.66 8.32
CA ILE A 72 19.43 -7.89 7.92
C ILE A 72 20.19 -7.40 9.16
N GLY A 73 19.48 -6.81 10.13
CA GLY A 73 20.08 -6.32 11.37
C GLY A 73 20.81 -7.42 12.15
N LYS A 74 20.20 -8.60 12.29
CA LYS A 74 20.82 -9.78 12.93
C LYS A 74 22.09 -10.22 12.19
N THR A 75 22.02 -10.32 10.86
CA THR A 75 23.15 -10.74 10.01
C THR A 75 24.33 -9.78 10.13
N ARG A 76 24.08 -8.47 10.15
CA ARG A 76 25.15 -7.47 10.31
C ARG A 76 25.83 -7.57 11.67
N MET A 77 25.04 -7.77 12.73
CA MET A 77 25.57 -7.94 14.08
C MET A 77 26.40 -9.22 14.23
N SER A 78 25.96 -10.33 13.64
CA SER A 78 26.73 -11.59 13.69
C SER A 78 28.08 -11.49 12.98
N SER A 79 28.19 -10.58 12.00
CA SER A 79 29.44 -10.32 11.27
C SER A 79 30.29 -9.19 11.89
N GLY A 80 30.01 -8.77 13.13
CA GLY A 80 30.74 -7.69 13.81
C GLY A 80 30.44 -6.27 13.32
N GLY A 81 29.47 -6.12 12.41
CA GLY A 81 29.02 -4.82 11.92
C GLY A 81 28.04 -4.14 12.89
N THR A 82 27.81 -2.85 12.66
CA THR A 82 26.79 -2.10 13.42
C THR A 82 25.39 -2.61 13.09
N ARG A 83 24.42 -2.44 14.00
CA ARG A 83 23.02 -2.78 13.72
C ARG A 83 22.40 -1.86 12.66
N LEU A 84 22.89 -0.62 12.55
CA LEU A 84 22.27 0.49 11.78
C LEU A 84 23.24 1.07 10.75
N VAL A 85 22.73 1.57 9.62
CA VAL A 85 23.52 2.34 8.65
C VAL A 85 22.87 3.70 8.51
N HIS A 86 23.44 4.72 9.16
CA HIS A 86 22.86 6.07 9.22
C HIS A 86 22.54 6.62 7.83
N THR A 87 23.47 6.52 6.88
CA THR A 87 23.27 6.97 5.49
C THR A 87 22.07 6.32 4.83
N ARG A 88 21.81 5.03 5.08
CA ARG A 88 20.66 4.33 4.50
C ARG A 88 19.35 4.79 5.13
N GLU A 89 19.35 5.09 6.42
CA GLU A 89 18.16 5.59 7.11
C GLU A 89 17.78 6.99 6.63
N ILE A 90 18.76 7.87 6.44
CA ILE A 90 18.54 9.20 5.85
C ILE A 90 17.98 9.08 4.43
N ALA A 91 18.50 8.15 3.61
CA ALA A 91 17.96 7.92 2.27
C ALA A 91 16.48 7.50 2.30
N ILE A 92 16.09 6.61 3.21
CA ILE A 92 14.68 6.17 3.37
C ILE A 92 13.79 7.33 3.84
N LEU A 93 14.27 8.17 4.76
CA LEU A 93 13.51 9.33 5.23
C LEU A 93 13.27 10.34 4.10
N ASN A 94 14.28 10.59 3.28
CA ASN A 94 14.17 11.48 2.13
C ASN A 94 13.21 10.90 1.08
N GLU A 95 13.34 9.62 0.74
CA GLU A 95 12.45 8.93 -0.21
C GLU A 95 10.98 9.07 0.21
N PHE A 96 10.66 8.83 1.49
CA PHE A 96 9.29 8.98 1.97
C PHE A 96 8.82 10.44 1.97
N ARG A 97 9.71 11.40 2.26
CA ARG A 97 9.38 12.83 2.18
C ARG A 97 9.06 13.25 0.75
N ASP A 98 9.84 12.78 -0.21
CA ASP A 98 9.71 13.19 -1.60
C ASP A 98 8.38 12.64 -2.18
N GLU A 99 7.95 11.44 -1.76
CA GLU A 99 6.70 10.81 -2.23
C GLU A 99 5.44 11.21 -1.41
N LEU A 100 5.57 11.41 -0.09
CA LEU A 100 4.41 11.61 0.81
C LEU A 100 4.38 13.00 1.48
N GLY A 101 5.32 13.88 1.14
CA GLY A 101 5.43 15.23 1.70
C GLY A 101 5.75 15.24 3.20
N GLU A 102 5.06 16.10 3.94
CA GLU A 102 5.32 16.38 5.35
C GLU A 102 5.17 15.14 6.25
N GLU A 103 4.23 14.25 5.92
CA GLU A 103 3.96 13.03 6.71
C GLU A 103 4.98 11.90 6.44
N GLY A 104 5.70 11.97 5.32
CA GLY A 104 6.64 10.95 4.87
C GLY A 104 7.70 10.58 5.92
N PRO A 105 8.47 11.53 6.46
CA PRO A 105 9.47 11.26 7.48
C PRO A 105 8.91 10.57 8.74
N ALA A 106 7.68 10.90 9.16
CA ALA A 106 7.05 10.30 10.32
C ALA A 106 6.72 8.82 10.08
N ILE A 107 6.18 8.50 8.90
CA ILE A 107 5.89 7.14 8.46
C ILE A 107 7.20 6.33 8.35
N ALA A 108 8.20 6.84 7.62
CA ALA A 108 9.51 6.19 7.50
C ALA A 108 10.15 5.93 8.87
N SER A 109 10.07 6.90 9.79
CA SER A 109 10.58 6.75 11.16
C SER A 109 9.89 5.62 11.92
N ALA A 110 8.57 5.47 11.77
CA ALA A 110 7.83 4.36 12.36
C ALA A 110 8.29 3.01 11.80
N LEU A 111 8.45 2.90 10.48
CA LEU A 111 8.93 1.68 9.82
C LEU A 111 10.36 1.31 10.22
N LEU A 112 11.24 2.29 10.38
CA LEU A 112 12.61 2.07 10.87
C LEU A 112 12.59 1.52 12.30
N ARG A 113 11.78 2.11 13.21
CA ARG A 113 11.63 1.63 14.59
C ARG A 113 11.10 0.19 14.67
N LEU A 114 10.15 -0.19 13.82
CA LEU A 114 9.62 -1.56 13.77
C LEU A 114 10.71 -2.60 13.46
N GLY A 115 11.59 -2.28 12.50
CA GLY A 115 12.67 -3.15 12.04
C GLY A 115 13.85 -3.25 13.00
N ARG A 116 14.29 -2.13 13.58
CA ARG A 116 15.54 -2.08 14.38
C ARG A 116 15.35 -2.01 15.90
N GLY A 117 14.13 -1.73 16.37
CA GLY A 117 13.84 -1.36 17.75
C GLY A 117 13.96 0.15 17.99
N LYS A 118 13.65 0.60 19.22
CA LYS A 118 13.88 2.00 19.64
C LYS A 118 15.38 2.25 19.75
N LEU A 119 15.81 3.46 19.39
CA LEU A 119 17.11 3.96 19.81
C LEU A 119 17.00 4.18 21.32
N GLY A 120 17.81 3.44 22.08
CA GLY A 120 17.98 3.68 23.51
C GLY A 120 18.81 4.92 23.74
#